data_AF-A0A1S7P9W2-F1
#
_entry.id   AF-A0A1S7P9W2-F1
#
_cell.length_a   1.000
_cell.length_b   1.000
_cell.length_c   1.000
_cell.angle_alpha   90.00
_cell.angle_beta   90.00
_cell.angle_gamma   90.00
#
_symmetry.space_group_name_H-M   'P 1'
#
loop_
_entity.id
_entity.type
_entity.pdbx_description
1 polymer ?
#
loop_
_entity_poly.entity_id
_entity_poly.type
_entity_poly.pdbx_seq_one_letter_code
_entity_poly.pdbx_strand_id
1 'polypeptide(L)' 'MPMVTVSISPEQAARMREAVNCGAYASGSEVVREALRLWAASTAHGTRAASKPAADADRERLNVADLYAAHTGHARTA' A
#
# COMPACT_ATOMS: atom_id res chain seq x y z
N MET A 1 -13.47 -25.44 -2.35
CA MET A 1 -13.05 -24.09 -1.89
C MET A 1 -13.94 -23.72 -0.71
N PRO A 2 -13.41 -23.16 0.40
CA PRO A 2 -14.23 -22.75 1.53
C PRO A 2 -15.16 -21.58 1.16
N MET A 3 -16.33 -21.52 1.77
CA MET A 3 -17.32 -20.45 1.60
C MET A 3 -17.11 -19.40 2.69
N VAL A 4 -17.21 -18.12 2.32
CA VAL A 4 -17.05 -16.99 3.24
C VAL A 4 -18.19 -16.01 3.01
N THR A 5 -18.80 -15.53 4.09
CA THR A 5 -19.80 -14.46 4.08
C THR A 5 -19.14 -13.17 4.55
N VAL A 6 -19.30 -12.09 3.77
CA VAL A 6 -18.75 -10.77 4.08
C VAL A 6 -19.81 -9.69 3.90
N SER A 7 -19.72 -8.63 4.69
CA SER A 7 -20.53 -7.42 4.52
C SER A 7 -19.77 -6.42 3.66
N ILE A 8 -20.44 -5.86 2.66
CA ILE A 8 -19.90 -4.81 1.78
C ILE A 8 -20.94 -3.70 1.62
N SER A 9 -20.51 -2.52 1.16
CA SER A 9 -21.44 -1.42 0.96
C SER A 9 -22.45 -1.75 -0.16
N PRO A 10 -23.69 -1.21 -0.12
CA PRO A 10 -24.67 -1.40 -1.18
C PRO A 10 -24.16 -0.99 -2.56
N GLU A 11 -23.34 0.07 -2.63
CA GLU A 11 -22.73 0.58 -3.85
C GLU A 11 -21.69 -0.38 -4.42
N GLN A 12 -20.85 -0.98 -3.56
CA GLN A 12 -19.88 -2.01 -3.97
C GLN A 12 -20.61 -3.25 -4.52
N ALA A 13 -21.68 -3.67 -3.85
CA ALA A 13 -22.51 -4.77 -4.32
C ALA A 13 -23.17 -4.46 -5.69
N ALA A 14 -23.60 -3.21 -5.91
CA ALA A 14 -24.15 -2.78 -7.19
C ALA A 14 -23.12 -2.85 -8.32
N ARG A 15 -21.91 -2.32 -8.11
CA ARG A 15 -20.81 -2.41 -9.08
C ARG A 15 -20.43 -3.86 -9.40
N MET A 16 -20.42 -4.72 -8.38
CA MET A 16 -20.15 -6.14 -8.56
C MET A 16 -21.23 -6.82 -9.41
N ARG A 17 -22.51 -6.52 -9.18
CA ARG A 17 -23.62 -7.04 -10.00
C ARG A 17 -23.52 -6.55 -11.45
N GLU A 18 -23.22 -5.28 -11.67
CA GLU A 18 -23.06 -4.71 -13.00
C GLU A 18 -21.93 -5.40 -13.78
N ALA A 19 -20.78 -5.63 -13.14
CA ALA A 19 -19.64 -6.31 -13.74
C ALA A 19 -19.96 -7.77 -14.15
N VAL A 20 -20.85 -8.44 -13.43
CA VAL A 20 -21.36 -9.77 -13.81
C VAL A 20 -22.38 -9.67 -14.94
N ASN A 21 -23.32 -8.72 -14.85
CA ASN A 21 -24.38 -8.54 -15.84
C ASN A 21 -23.85 -8.14 -17.22
N CYS A 22 -22.76 -7.36 -17.28
CA CYS A 22 -22.10 -7.00 -18.53
C CYS A 22 -21.19 -8.12 -19.08
N GLY A 23 -21.04 -9.23 -18.36
CA GLY A 23 -20.24 -10.38 -18.76
C GLY A 23 -18.73 -10.22 -18.53
N ALA A 24 -18.28 -9.16 -17.84
CA ALA A 24 -16.86 -8.99 -17.51
C ALA A 24 -16.37 -10.05 -16.50
N TYR A 25 -17.27 -10.58 -15.67
CA TYR A 25 -16.99 -11.68 -14.75
C TYR A 25 -18.13 -12.70 -14.79
N ALA A 26 -17.81 -13.99 -14.64
CA ALA A 26 -18.81 -15.05 -14.63
C ALA A 26 -19.64 -15.10 -13.33
N SER A 27 -19.10 -14.57 -12.22
CA SER A 27 -19.81 -14.54 -10.93
C SER A 27 -19.25 -13.48 -9.97
N GLY A 28 -20.04 -13.08 -8.96
CA GLY A 28 -19.56 -12.19 -7.90
C GLY A 28 -18.37 -12.76 -7.13
N SER A 29 -18.32 -14.08 -6.91
CA SER A 29 -17.17 -14.74 -6.26
C SER A 29 -15.89 -14.67 -7.08
N GLU A 30 -15.98 -14.47 -8.40
CA GLU A 30 -14.82 -14.24 -9.25
C GLU A 30 -14.28 -12.82 -9.11
N VAL A 31 -15.18 -11.83 -9.08
CA VAL A 31 -14.83 -10.42 -8.81
C VAL A 31 -14.07 -10.30 -7.49
N VAL A 32 -14.55 -10.96 -6.43
CA VAL A 32 -13.90 -10.93 -5.11
C VAL A 32 -12.52 -11.59 -5.16
N ARG A 33 -12.36 -12.72 -5.87
CA ARG A 33 -11.07 -13.39 -6.02
C ARG A 33 -10.06 -12.52 -6.77
N GLU A 34 -10.49 -11.84 -7.83
CA GLU A 34 -9.65 -10.88 -8.56
C GLU A 34 -9.20 -9.74 -7.65
N ALA A 35 -10.13 -9.11 -6.93
CA ALA A 35 -9.84 -8.01 -6.02
C ALA A 35 -8.84 -8.41 -4.93
N LEU A 36 -9.00 -9.61 -4.34
CA LEU A 36 -8.06 -10.14 -3.34
C LEU A 36 -6.68 -10.43 -3.94
N ARG A 37 -6.60 -10.88 -5.20
CA ARG A 37 -5.32 -11.09 -5.89
C ARG A 37 -4.60 -9.77 -6.13
N LEU A 38 -5.32 -8.74 -6.58
CA LEU A 38 -4.78 -7.39 -6.78
C LEU A 38 -4.30 -6.78 -5.46
N TRP A 39 -5.04 -6.97 -4.38
CA TRP A 39 -4.63 -6.55 -3.04
C TRP A 39 -3.39 -7.30 -2.53
N ALA A 40 -3.30 -8.62 -2.73
CA ALA A 40 -2.11 -9.38 -2.39
C ALA A 40 -0.88 -8.90 -3.19
N ALA A 41 -1.05 -8.59 -4.48
CA ALA A 41 0.02 -8.05 -5.30
C ALA A 41 0.46 -6.65 -4.85
N SER A 42 -0.48 -5.77 -4.47
CA SER A 42 -0.15 -4.41 -4.02
C SER A 42 0.57 -4.41 -2.67
N THR A 43 0.18 -5.29 -1.75
CA THR A 43 0.85 -5.46 -0.45
C THR A 43 2.24 -6.09 -0.58
N ALA A 44 2.44 -7.02 -1.52
CA ALA A 44 3.76 -7.57 -1.86
C ALA A 44 4.69 -6.53 -2.50
N HIS A 45 4.14 -5.57 -3.24
CA HIS A 45 4.90 -4.44 -3.77
C HIS A 45 5.17 -3.35 -2.73
N GLY A 46 4.30 -3.16 -1.74
CA GLY A 46 4.54 -2.25 -0.62
C GLY A 46 5.75 -2.62 0.24
N THR A 47 6.08 -3.91 0.36
CA THR A 47 7.28 -4.40 1.05
C THR A 47 8.56 -4.31 0.20
N ARG A 48 8.47 -4.24 -1.13
CA ARG A 48 9.63 -4.12 -2.05
C ARG A 48 9.86 -2.70 -2.58
N ALA A 49 8.88 -1.81 -2.50
CA ALA A 49 9.03 -0.40 -2.85
C ALA A 49 9.74 0.43 -1.75
N ALA A 50 9.83 -0.09 -0.52
CA ALA A 50 10.73 0.44 0.51
C ALA A 50 12.22 0.17 0.21
N SER A 51 12.53 -0.57 -0.85
CA SER A 51 13.90 -0.90 -1.29
C SER A 51 14.15 -0.50 -2.74
N LYS A 52 13.91 0.77 -3.07
CA LYS A 52 14.70 1.49 -4.08
C LYS A 52 15.51 2.56 -3.35
N PRO A 53 16.84 2.45 -3.24
CA PRO A 53 17.63 3.57 -2.79
C PRO A 53 17.59 4.59 -3.94
N ALA A 54 16.91 5.69 -3.71
CA ALA A 54 17.12 6.92 -4.46
C ALA A 54 18.53 7.40 -4.12
N ALA A 55 19.54 6.80 -4.74
CA ALA A 55 20.96 7.08 -4.53
C ALA A 55 21.39 8.47 -5.03
N ASP A 56 20.43 9.34 -5.39
CA ASP A 56 20.68 10.72 -5.82
C ASP A 56 19.95 11.77 -4.97
N ALA A 57 19.18 11.35 -3.96
CA ALA A 57 18.52 12.26 -3.01
C ALA A 57 19.19 12.29 -1.62
N ASP A 58 20.25 11.49 -1.43
CA ASP A 58 20.91 11.29 -0.14
C ASP A 58 21.89 12.42 0.23
N ARG A 59 22.27 13.28 -0.73
CA ARG A 59 23.22 14.36 -0.43
C ARG A 59 22.61 15.54 0.33
N GLU A 60 21.28 15.65 0.39
CA GLU A 60 20.60 16.81 0.98
C GLU A 60 19.64 16.49 2.14
N ARG A 61 19.46 15.21 2.51
CA ARG A 61 18.68 14.86 3.70
C ARG A 61 19.59 14.55 4.89
N LEU A 62 20.13 15.60 5.50
CA LEU A 62 20.73 15.47 6.83
C LEU A 62 19.65 15.02 7.82
N ASN A 63 19.91 13.91 8.51
CA ASN A 63 19.01 13.38 9.52
C ASN A 63 18.90 14.39 10.69
N VAL A 64 17.69 14.58 11.20
CA VAL A 64 17.42 15.51 12.32
C VAL A 64 18.28 15.18 13.56
N ALA A 65 18.59 13.89 13.78
CA ALA A 65 19.47 13.46 14.86
C ALA A 65 20.90 14.00 14.66
N ASP A 66 21.43 13.98 13.44
CA ASP A 66 22.76 14.50 13.11
C ASP A 66 22.80 16.03 13.22
N LEU A 67 21.72 16.72 12.81
CA LEU A 67 21.57 18.16 12.98
C LEU A 67 21.57 18.57 14.47
N TYR A 68 20.88 17.81 15.32
CA TYR A 68 20.87 18.03 16.77
C TYR A 68 22.22 17.71 17.42
N ALA A 69 22.90 16.64 16.99
CA ALA A 69 24.23 16.29 17.49
C ALA A 69 25.26 17.38 17.17
N ALA A 70 25.22 17.94 15.96
CA ALA A 70 26.08 19.06 15.57
C ALA A 70 25.81 20.33 16.39
N HIS A 71 24.53 20.61 16.69
CA HIS A 71 24.15 21.79 17.46
C HIS A 71 24.49 21.67 18.96
N THR A 72 24.30 20.48 19.55
CA THR A 72 24.58 20.25 20.98
C THR A 72 26.07 20.03 21.28
N GLY A 73 26.88 19.65 20.28
CA GLY A 73 28.33 19.56 20.41
C GLY A 73 29.03 20.90 20.62
N HIS A 74 28.44 22.01 20.17
CA HIS A 74 29.01 23.36 20.30
C HIS A 74 28.79 23.99 21.70
N ALA A 75 27.91 23.42 22.52
CA ALA A 75 27.54 23.96 23.83
C ALA A 75 28.45 23.50 24.99
N ARG A 76 29.53 22.75 24.71
CA ARG A 76 30.45 22.22 25.75
C ARG A 76 31.86 22.80 25.72
N THR A 77 32.06 23.92 25.03
CA THR A 77 33.28 24.73 25.11
C THR A 77 32.89 26.20 25.28
N ALA A 78 32.57 26.56 26.51
CA ALA A 78 32.63 27.91 27.06
C ALA A 78 32.85 27.79 28.57
#